data_AF-A0A5A5RZ63-F1
#
_entry.id   AF-A0A5A5RZ63-F1
#
_cell.length_a   1.000
_cell.length_b   1.000
_cell.length_c   1.000
_cell.angle_alpha   90.00
_cell.angle_beta   90.00
_cell.angle_gamma   90.00
#
_symmetry.space_group_name_H-M   'P 1'
#
loop_
_entity.id
_entity.type
_entity.pdbx_description
1 polymer ?
#
loop_
_entity_poly.entity_id
_entity_poly.type
_entity_poly.pdbx_seq_one_letter_code
_entity_poly.pdbx_strand_id
1 'polypeptide(L)'
;MLHILENNQEDFLQRGITEDEIPDLIITAISEEKIICIQGKSRIIYQVEINGIIQYVSLEISHNGYLVSANPTPTRLINKLIQE
;
A
#
# COMPACT_ATOMS: atom_id res chain seq x y z
N MET A 1 6.08 5.01 -13.49
CA MET A 1 5.74 5.11 -12.05
C MET A 1 5.02 6.42 -11.71
N LEU A 2 5.42 7.55 -12.32
CA LEU A 2 4.91 8.90 -12.03
C LEU A 2 3.36 9.03 -11.97
N HIS A 3 2.61 8.49 -12.93
CA HIS A 3 1.16 8.70 -12.99
C HIS A 3 0.33 8.00 -11.88
N ILE A 4 0.88 6.96 -11.22
CA ILE A 4 0.16 6.21 -10.18
C ILE A 4 0.13 6.99 -8.85
N LEU A 5 1.08 7.90 -8.67
CA LEU A 5 1.33 8.60 -7.40
C LEU A 5 0.77 10.02 -7.39
N GLU A 6 0.51 10.63 -8.55
CA GLU A 6 0.11 12.04 -8.69
C GLU A 6 -1.09 12.47 -7.82
N ASN A 7 -1.99 11.55 -7.46
CA ASN A 7 -3.15 11.84 -6.61
C ASN A 7 -3.02 11.39 -5.15
N ASN A 8 -2.01 10.58 -4.81
CA ASN A 8 -1.89 9.93 -3.50
C ASN A 8 -0.63 10.34 -2.72
N GLN A 9 0.27 11.12 -3.33
CA GLN A 9 1.50 11.60 -2.70
C GLN A 9 1.23 12.34 -1.38
N GLU A 10 0.23 13.21 -1.35
CA GLU A 10 -0.11 13.96 -0.14
C GLU A 10 -0.62 13.04 0.98
N ASP A 11 -1.40 12.01 0.64
CA ASP A 11 -1.89 11.03 1.62
C ASP A 11 -0.76 10.18 2.20
N PHE A 12 0.26 9.85 1.40
CA PHE A 12 1.46 9.18 1.90
C PHE A 12 2.28 10.10 2.81
N LEU A 13 2.44 11.36 2.42
CA LEU A 13 3.17 12.35 3.22
C LEU A 13 2.51 12.58 4.58
N GLN A 14 1.17 12.62 4.65
CA GLN A 14 0.42 12.72 5.91
C GLN A 14 0.66 11.52 6.84
N ARG A 15 1.16 10.39 6.32
CA ARG A 15 1.54 9.20 7.09
C ARG A 15 3.03 9.10 7.38
N GLY A 16 3.79 10.15 7.06
CA GLY A 16 5.23 10.23 7.26
C GLY A 16 6.04 9.41 6.24
N ILE A 17 5.47 9.16 5.05
CA ILE A 17 6.16 8.52 3.93
C ILE A 17 6.42 9.59 2.88
N THR A 18 7.69 9.90 2.63
CA THR A 18 8.06 10.88 1.60
C THR A 18 7.96 10.27 0.21
N GLU A 19 7.90 11.11 -0.82
CA GLU A 19 7.74 10.66 -2.22
C GLU A 19 8.84 9.67 -2.64
N ASP A 20 10.07 9.90 -2.20
CA ASP A 20 11.24 9.06 -2.44
C ASP A 20 11.20 7.71 -1.72
N GLU A 21 10.40 7.58 -0.65
CA GLU A 21 10.21 6.31 0.08
C GLU A 21 9.10 5.43 -0.51
N ILE A 22 8.23 5.99 -1.37
CA ILE A 22 7.11 5.24 -1.95
C ILE A 22 7.58 4.02 -2.78
N PRO A 23 8.63 4.11 -3.63
CA PRO A 23 9.16 2.95 -4.32
C PRO A 23 9.60 1.83 -3.37
N ASP A 24 10.31 2.18 -2.30
CA ASP A 24 10.78 1.22 -1.28
C ASP A 24 9.60 0.60 -0.52
N LEU A 25 8.57 1.38 -0.19
CA LEU A 25 7.32 0.90 0.39
C LEU A 25 6.67 -0.19 -0.49
N ILE A 26 6.56 0.07 -1.79
CA ILE A 26 5.94 -0.84 -2.75
C ILE A 26 6.78 -2.11 -2.91
N ILE A 27 8.09 -1.97 -3.07
CA ILE A 27 9.01 -3.11 -3.22
C ILE A 27 8.98 -3.98 -1.97
N THR A 28 9.02 -3.37 -0.78
CA THR A 28 8.94 -4.08 0.50
C THR A 28 7.61 -4.80 0.66
N ALA A 29 6.49 -4.14 0.33
CA ALA A 29 5.16 -4.77 0.37
C ALA A 29 5.10 -6.06 -0.45
N ILE A 30 5.57 -5.99 -1.69
CA ILE A 30 5.55 -7.13 -2.63
C ILE A 30 6.54 -8.21 -2.19
N SER A 31 7.71 -7.84 -1.67
CA SER A 31 8.78 -8.80 -1.33
C SER A 31 8.53 -9.54 -0.02
N GLU A 32 7.96 -8.86 0.99
CA GLU A 32 7.70 -9.48 2.29
C GLU A 32 6.41 -10.30 2.32
N GLU A 33 5.49 -10.06 1.38
CA GLU A 33 4.20 -10.77 1.24
C GLU A 33 3.36 -10.83 2.54
N LYS A 34 3.49 -9.84 3.43
CA LYS A 34 2.65 -9.70 4.64
C LYS A 34 1.26 -9.20 4.27
N ILE A 35 0.47 -10.06 3.64
CA ILE A 35 -0.89 -9.78 3.18
C ILE A 35 -1.84 -9.81 4.38
N ILE A 36 -2.61 -8.72 4.55
CA ILE A 36 -3.69 -8.65 5.52
C ILE A 36 -4.98 -9.22 4.93
N CYS A 37 -5.37 -8.78 3.73
CA CYS A 37 -6.52 -9.32 3.00
C CYS A 37 -6.51 -8.88 1.53
N ILE A 38 -7.49 -9.40 0.78
CA ILE A 38 -7.81 -8.98 -0.58
C ILE A 38 -9.15 -8.24 -0.54
N GLN A 39 -9.15 -6.99 -0.98
CA GLN A 39 -10.34 -6.15 -1.10
C GLN A 39 -10.89 -6.20 -2.53
N GLY A 40 -12.20 -6.42 -2.67
CA GLY A 40 -12.85 -6.48 -3.97
C GLY A 40 -12.35 -7.68 -4.78
N LYS A 41 -11.90 -7.45 -6.02
CA LYS A 41 -11.46 -8.55 -6.91
C LYS A 41 -9.94 -8.73 -6.97
N SER A 42 -9.17 -7.67 -6.78
CA SER A 42 -7.74 -7.62 -7.17
C SER A 42 -6.85 -6.79 -6.25
N ARG A 43 -7.43 -6.03 -5.30
CA ARG A 43 -6.67 -5.10 -4.48
C ARG A 43 -6.14 -5.81 -3.25
N ILE A 44 -4.84 -6.00 -3.18
CA ILE A 44 -4.18 -6.67 -2.05
C ILE A 44 -3.77 -5.59 -1.04
N ILE A 45 -4.08 -5.81 0.23
CA ILE A 45 -3.66 -4.93 1.32
C ILE A 45 -2.49 -5.57 2.05
N TYR A 46 -1.35 -4.89 2.06
CA TYR A 46 -0.11 -5.31 2.70
C TYR A 46 0.12 -4.53 3.99
N GLN A 47 0.76 -5.19 4.96
CA GLN A 47 1.42 -4.55 6.08
C GLN A 47 2.91 -4.40 5.77
N VAL A 48 3.45 -3.20 5.96
CA VAL A 48 4.86 -2.89 5.70
C VAL A 48 5.42 -2.12 6.87
N GLU A 49 6.64 -2.41 7.30
CA GLU A 49 7.35 -1.57 8.25
C GLU A 49 8.32 -0.66 7.50
N ILE A 50 8.13 0.65 7.59
CA ILE A 50 9.07 1.66 7.11
C ILE A 50 9.34 2.64 8.23
N ASN A 51 10.61 2.99 8.45
CA ASN A 51 11.05 3.90 9.50
C ASN A 51 10.58 3.48 10.92
N GLY A 52 10.47 2.17 11.16
CA GLY A 52 9.97 1.62 12.43
C GLY A 52 8.47 1.82 12.67
N ILE A 53 7.73 2.26 11.64
CA ILE A 53 6.29 2.50 11.69
C ILE A 53 5.59 1.47 10.79
N ILE A 54 4.59 0.81 11.34
CA ILE A 54 3.70 -0.06 10.57
C ILE A 54 2.80 0.80 9.69
N GLN A 55 2.96 0.61 8.38
CA GLN A 55 2.15 1.18 7.33
C GLN A 55 1.28 0.08 6.70
N TYR A 56 0.15 0.52 6.15
CA TYR A 56 -0.74 -0.36 5.40
C TYR A 56 -0.91 0.22 4.02
N VAL A 57 -0.63 -0.57 2.99
CA VAL A 57 -0.68 -0.12 1.59
C VAL A 57 -1.54 -1.08 0.79
N SER A 58 -2.43 -0.52 -0.01
CA SER A 58 -3.22 -1.29 -0.96
C SER A 58 -2.60 -1.17 -2.34
N LEU A 59 -2.28 -2.32 -2.95
CA LEU A 59 -1.71 -2.40 -4.28
C LEU A 59 -2.69 -3.15 -5.19
N GLU A 60 -2.78 -2.68 -6.43
CA GLU A 60 -3.42 -3.40 -7.51
C GLU A 60 -2.39 -3.63 -8.61
N ILE A 61 -2.12 -4.91 -8.89
CA ILE A 61 -1.18 -5.35 -9.92
C ILE A 61 -2.01 -6.03 -11.01
N SER A 62 -1.88 -5.57 -12.25
CA SER A 62 -2.57 -6.18 -13.38
C SER A 62 -1.98 -7.54 -13.73
N HIS A 63 -2.74 -8.35 -14.47
CA HIS A 63 -2.35 -9.70 -14.89
C HIS A 63 -1.03 -9.77 -15.67
N ASN A 64 -0.59 -8.66 -16.29
CA ASN A 64 0.69 -8.54 -16.98
C ASN A 64 1.84 -8.05 -16.07
N GLY A 65 1.65 -8.01 -14.75
CA GLY A 65 2.67 -7.68 -13.76
C GLY A 65 2.92 -6.19 -13.54
N TYR A 66 2.13 -5.30 -14.15
CA TYR A 66 2.28 -3.86 -13.93
C TYR A 66 1.52 -3.41 -12.69
N LEU A 67 2.14 -2.56 -11.88
CA LEU A 67 1.43 -1.85 -10.83
C LEU A 67 0.46 -0.87 -11.47
N VAL A 68 -0.82 -0.95 -11.10
CA VAL A 68 -1.91 -0.09 -11.59
C VAL A 68 -2.26 0.97 -10.57
N SER A 69 -2.23 0.61 -9.28
CA SER A 69 -2.61 1.50 -8.20
C SER A 69 -1.81 1.21 -6.93
N ALA A 70 -1.46 2.27 -6.19
CA ALA A 70 -0.90 2.19 -4.85
C ALA A 70 -1.54 3.28 -3.99
N ASN A 71 -2.15 2.89 -2.87
CA ASN A 71 -2.83 3.83 -1.98
C ASN A 71 -2.51 3.50 -0.51
N PRO A 72 -2.31 4.52 0.35
CA PRO A 72 -2.29 4.29 1.78
C PRO A 72 -3.65 3.75 2.24
N THR A 73 -3.63 2.71 3.09
CA THR A 73 -4.85 2.14 3.67
C THR A 73 -5.00 2.60 5.13
N PRO A 74 -6.14 3.19 5.52
CA PRO A 74 -6.35 3.64 6.90
C PRO A 74 -6.45 2.47 7.88
N THR A 75 -5.82 2.60 9.06
CA THR A 75 -5.88 1.58 10.13
C THR A 75 -7.31 1.27 10.57
N ARG A 76 -8.22 2.25 10.54
CA ARG A 76 -9.64 2.02 10.85
C ARG A 76 -10.30 1.01 9.90
N LEU A 77 -9.88 0.96 8.64
CA LEU A 77 -10.38 -0.02 7.68
C LEU A 77 -9.82 -1.41 8.00
N ILE A 78 -8.52 -1.50 8.32
CA ILE A 78 -7.85 -2.74 8.71
C ILE A 78 -8.54 -3.39 9.91
N ASN A 79 -8.82 -2.62 10.96
CA ASN A 79 -9.48 -3.13 12.15
C ASN A 79 -10.87 -3.71 11.86
N LYS A 80 -11.59 -3.17 10.86
CA LYS A 80 -12.87 -3.74 10.44
C LYS A 80 -12.69 -5.06 9.69
N LEU A 81 -11.69 -5.14 8.82
CA LEU A 81 -11.44 -6.30 7.97
C LEU A 81 -10.89 -7.52 8.73
N ILE A 82 -10.21 -7.30 9.86
CA ILE A 82 -9.65 -8.38 10.70
C ILE A 82 -10.66 -8.88 11.76
N GLN A 83 -11.73 -8.13 12.03
CA GLN A 83 -12.76 -8.50 13.01
C GLN A 83 -13.91 -9.35 12.43
N GLU A 84 -13.93 -9.55 11.12
CA GLU A 84 -14.85 -10.44 10.39
C GLU A 84 -14.19 -11.81 10.14
#